data_AF-A0A7X0D1V1-F1
#
_entry.id   AF-A0A7X0D1V1-F1
#
_cell.length_a   1.000
_cell.length_b   1.000
_cell.length_c   1.000
_cell.angle_alpha   90.00
_cell.angle_beta   90.00
_cell.angle_gamma   90.00
#
_symmetry.space_group_name_H-M   'P 1'
#
loop_
_entity.id
_entity.type
_entity.pdbx_description
1 polymer ?
#
loop_
_entity_poly.entity_id
_entity_poly.type
_entity_poly.pdbx_seq_one_letter_code
_entity_poly.pdbx_strand_id
1 'polypeptide(L)'
;MAKLLVVGAGFAGAVHARELANAGHQVDVIDKRDHIAGNCFDYVHDCGVRIHRYGPHLFHTSNDRVVGWLSQFTGWLPYEHQVVALLDDGRKVPLPVNLDTINAVFGTRLETADDAMSYLASVALPRSPVISAEDHLYSTIGKELTDLFFRPYTKKMWQLDLSEMDAAVVRRLQIRTDRDPRYFRSDTFQALPTDGYTRAFERILDHDRISVRLTTSFSQDDMAGYDACFNSMPIDEFYEFDLGELPYRSIRFHVSHHLAATAEGLATINYTDAGPYTRETWWHALPGHRVHETSNVLRTIEEPCCYRENSLERYYPIKDRDLMYQSLYERYAARAATDDQMFFIGRCGTYQYLDMHQVINQSLVHVSKWIARS
;
A
#
# COMPACT_ATOMS: atom_id res chain seq x y z
N MET A 1 27.70 14.16 -17.32
CA MET A 1 27.44 13.73 -15.93
C MET A 1 26.77 14.88 -15.23
N ALA A 2 25.58 14.64 -14.69
CA ALA A 2 24.74 15.67 -14.07
C ALA A 2 24.75 15.55 -12.54
N LYS A 3 24.44 16.65 -11.85
CA LYS A 3 24.12 16.67 -10.42
C LYS A 3 22.60 16.73 -10.26
N LEU A 4 22.02 15.73 -9.60
CA LEU A 4 20.58 15.49 -9.56
C LEU A 4 20.07 15.47 -8.13
N LEU A 5 18.90 16.05 -7.93
CA LEU A 5 18.20 16.02 -6.66
C LEU A 5 17.09 14.97 -6.69
N VAL A 6 16.94 14.22 -5.61
CA VAL A 6 15.82 13.30 -5.40
C VAL A 6 15.13 13.67 -4.09
N VAL A 7 13.85 14.00 -4.16
CA VAL A 7 13.05 14.37 -2.99
C VAL A 7 12.18 13.19 -2.56
N GLY A 8 12.44 12.67 -1.37
CA GLY A 8 11.83 11.51 -0.73
C GLY A 8 12.63 10.23 -0.93
N ALA A 9 12.92 9.53 0.17
CA ALA A 9 13.72 8.31 0.23
C ALA A 9 12.86 7.03 0.28
N GLY A 10 11.61 7.09 -0.20
CA GLY A 10 10.77 5.91 -0.47
C GLY A 10 11.17 5.19 -1.76
N PHE A 11 10.46 4.11 -2.14
CA PHE A 11 10.83 3.30 -3.33
C PHE A 11 11.00 4.14 -4.59
N ALA A 12 10.14 5.12 -4.83
CA ALA A 12 10.25 5.97 -6.01
C ALA A 12 11.61 6.67 -6.05
N GLY A 13 11.98 7.41 -5.01
CA GLY A 13 13.25 8.11 -4.96
C GLY A 13 14.46 7.18 -4.89
N ALA A 14 14.41 6.12 -4.08
CA ALA A 14 15.54 5.19 -3.94
C ALA A 14 15.87 4.45 -5.25
N VAL A 15 14.84 4.04 -6.01
CA VAL A 15 15.04 3.43 -7.34
C VAL A 15 15.65 4.45 -8.31
N HIS A 16 15.11 5.67 -8.37
CA HIS A 16 15.69 6.72 -9.23
C HIS A 16 17.15 7.01 -8.85
N ALA A 17 17.43 7.19 -7.56
CA ALA A 17 18.78 7.48 -7.08
C ALA A 17 19.77 6.39 -7.47
N ARG A 18 19.41 5.11 -7.27
CA ARG A 18 20.24 3.98 -7.66
C ARG A 18 20.52 3.94 -9.16
N GLU A 19 19.48 4.05 -9.99
CA GLU A 19 19.65 3.95 -11.45
C GLU A 19 20.42 5.15 -12.03
N LEU A 20 20.18 6.36 -11.54
CA LEU A 20 20.91 7.56 -11.93
C LEU A 20 22.39 7.48 -11.52
N ALA A 21 22.66 6.99 -10.31
CA ALA A 21 24.02 6.82 -9.82
C ALA A 21 24.78 5.73 -10.59
N ASN A 22 24.12 4.62 -10.94
CA ASN A 22 24.67 3.58 -11.82
C ASN A 22 24.99 4.12 -13.23
N ALA A 23 24.23 5.09 -13.73
CA ALA A 23 24.51 5.81 -14.97
C ALA A 23 25.61 6.89 -14.84
N GLY A 24 26.23 7.03 -13.66
CA GLY A 24 27.37 7.91 -13.41
C GLY A 24 27.02 9.33 -13.00
N HIS A 25 25.76 9.63 -12.70
CA HIS A 25 25.34 10.94 -12.18
C HIS A 25 25.63 11.06 -10.68
N GLN A 26 25.81 12.29 -10.18
CA GLN A 26 25.83 12.57 -8.74
C GLN A 26 24.41 12.79 -8.28
N VAL A 27 23.99 12.14 -7.19
CA VAL A 27 22.62 12.19 -6.69
C VAL A 27 22.61 12.58 -5.22
N ASP A 28 21.93 13.68 -4.91
CA ASP A 28 21.60 14.03 -3.54
C ASP A 28 20.15 13.64 -3.28
N VAL A 29 19.92 12.76 -2.29
CA VAL A 29 18.60 12.35 -1.82
C VAL A 29 18.28 13.11 -0.54
N ILE A 30 17.12 13.76 -0.49
CA ILE A 30 16.60 14.39 0.72
C ILE A 30 15.30 13.75 1.16
N ASP A 31 15.07 13.61 2.47
CA ASP A 31 13.78 13.23 3.02
C ASP A 31 13.47 14.08 4.26
N LYS A 32 12.21 14.51 4.40
CA LYS A 32 11.74 15.26 5.56
C LYS A 32 11.67 14.40 6.82
N ARG A 33 11.53 13.08 6.67
CA ARG A 33 11.52 12.13 7.79
C ARG A 33 12.93 11.90 8.31
N ASP A 34 13.02 11.37 9.52
CA ASP A 34 14.27 10.99 10.20
C ASP A 34 14.81 9.62 9.76
N HIS A 35 14.22 9.02 8.72
CA HIS A 35 14.61 7.71 8.19
C HIS A 35 14.37 7.61 6.68
N ILE A 36 15.01 6.60 6.07
CA ILE A 36 14.80 6.19 4.68
C ILE A 36 13.60 5.24 4.54
N ALA A 37 13.35 4.71 3.34
CA ALA A 37 12.32 3.72 3.02
C ALA A 37 10.87 4.23 2.98
N GLY A 38 10.63 5.52 3.26
CA GLY A 38 9.29 6.09 3.22
C GLY A 38 8.30 5.29 4.08
N ASN A 39 7.16 4.90 3.52
CA ASN A 39 6.16 4.11 4.26
C ASN A 39 6.60 2.66 4.53
N CYS A 40 7.57 2.13 3.78
CA CYS A 40 8.11 0.79 4.00
C CYS A 40 9.11 0.73 5.15
N PHE A 41 9.35 1.84 5.86
CA PHE A 41 10.26 1.86 6.99
C PHE A 41 9.85 0.88 8.08
N ASP A 42 10.77 -0.01 8.40
CA ASP A 42 10.69 -0.95 9.51
C ASP A 42 11.87 -0.80 10.46
N TYR A 43 11.64 -1.21 11.70
CA TYR A 43 12.66 -1.21 12.74
C TYR A 43 12.44 -2.36 13.70
N VAL A 44 13.50 -2.78 14.40
CA VAL A 44 13.40 -3.77 15.48
C VAL A 44 13.05 -3.02 16.75
N HIS A 45 11.87 -3.29 17.30
CA HIS A 45 11.45 -2.75 18.59
C HIS A 45 12.29 -3.35 19.72
N ASP A 46 12.38 -2.66 20.86
CA ASP A 46 13.12 -3.10 22.06
C ASP A 46 12.74 -4.49 22.57
N CYS A 47 11.55 -4.98 22.21
CA CYS A 47 11.09 -6.34 22.53
C CYS A 47 11.51 -7.38 21.48
N GLY A 48 12.49 -7.08 20.63
CA GLY A 48 13.05 -8.00 19.65
C GLY A 48 12.17 -8.32 18.44
N VAL A 49 11.05 -7.60 18.25
CA VAL A 49 10.12 -7.79 17.13
C VAL A 49 10.29 -6.66 16.13
N ARG A 50 10.51 -7.01 14.85
CA ARG A 50 10.48 -6.08 13.73
C ARG A 50 9.05 -5.63 13.47
N ILE A 51 8.83 -4.33 13.38
CA ILE A 51 7.53 -3.75 13.05
C ILE A 51 7.68 -2.68 11.98
N HIS A 52 6.64 -2.50 11.19
CA HIS A 52 6.61 -1.41 10.20
C HIS A 52 5.90 -0.22 10.84
N ARG A 53 6.54 0.96 10.78
CA ARG A 53 6.01 2.18 11.41
C ARG A 53 4.68 2.61 10.77
N TYR A 54 4.49 2.32 9.49
CA TYR A 54 3.38 2.81 8.67
C TYR A 54 2.48 1.69 8.14
N GLY A 55 2.26 0.65 8.94
CA GLY A 55 1.40 -0.49 8.61
C GLY A 55 2.11 -1.61 7.84
N PRO A 56 1.47 -2.78 7.73
CA PRO A 56 2.07 -3.95 7.11
C PRO A 56 2.34 -3.71 5.63
N HIS A 57 3.58 -3.98 5.21
CA HIS A 57 4.02 -3.89 3.83
C HIS A 57 4.44 -5.29 3.41
N LEU A 58 3.66 -5.88 2.51
CA LEU A 58 3.82 -7.27 2.11
C LEU A 58 4.19 -7.26 0.63
N PHE A 59 5.38 -7.76 0.29
CA PHE A 59 5.82 -7.71 -1.09
C PHE A 59 5.25 -8.89 -1.89
N HIS A 60 4.56 -8.55 -2.96
CA HIS A 60 3.97 -9.48 -3.92
C HIS A 60 4.10 -8.88 -5.33
N THR A 61 4.35 -9.72 -6.33
CA THR A 61 4.31 -9.33 -7.75
C THR A 61 4.37 -10.54 -8.67
N SER A 62 3.89 -10.38 -9.91
CA SER A 62 4.20 -11.27 -11.05
C SER A 62 5.25 -10.69 -12.01
N ASN A 63 5.93 -9.60 -11.63
CA ASN A 63 6.92 -8.94 -12.48
C ASN A 63 8.35 -9.37 -12.12
N ASP A 64 8.89 -10.33 -12.88
CA ASP A 64 10.24 -10.87 -12.67
C ASP A 64 11.34 -9.82 -12.76
N ARG A 65 11.16 -8.76 -13.57
CA ARG A 65 12.13 -7.65 -13.65
C ARG A 65 12.23 -6.93 -12.30
N VAL A 66 11.10 -6.71 -11.62
CA VAL A 66 11.07 -6.07 -10.30
C VAL A 66 11.67 -6.99 -9.24
N VAL A 67 11.34 -8.28 -9.27
CA VAL A 67 11.93 -9.27 -8.35
C VAL A 67 13.44 -9.31 -8.53
N GLY A 68 13.93 -9.44 -9.77
CA GLY A 68 15.36 -9.47 -10.08
C GLY A 68 16.08 -8.18 -9.68
N TRP A 69 15.45 -7.02 -9.88
CA TRP A 69 16.02 -5.74 -9.45
C TRP A 69 16.18 -5.68 -7.93
N LEU A 70 15.11 -5.95 -7.17
CA LEU A 70 15.13 -5.82 -5.72
C LEU A 70 15.99 -6.91 -5.03
N SER A 71 16.11 -8.09 -5.66
CA SER A 71 16.95 -9.20 -5.17
C SER A 71 18.45 -8.88 -5.13
N GLN A 72 18.91 -7.83 -5.82
CA GLN A 72 20.29 -7.35 -5.71
C GLN A 72 20.58 -6.72 -4.34
N PHE A 73 19.52 -6.30 -3.62
CA PHE A 73 19.63 -5.53 -2.38
C PHE A 73 19.05 -6.29 -1.17
N THR A 74 18.44 -7.46 -1.36
CA THR A 74 17.92 -8.26 -0.26
C THR A 74 17.74 -9.73 -0.62
N GLY A 75 17.84 -10.60 0.38
CA GLY A 75 17.34 -11.98 0.30
C GLY A 75 15.85 -12.06 0.64
N TRP A 76 15.24 -13.21 0.38
CA TRP A 76 13.79 -13.39 0.48
C TRP A 76 13.39 -14.51 1.45
N LEU A 77 12.38 -14.22 2.27
CA LEU A 77 11.66 -15.20 3.08
C LEU A 77 10.30 -15.47 2.42
N PRO A 78 10.07 -16.66 1.84
CA PRO A 78 8.78 -16.99 1.23
C PRO A 78 7.63 -16.79 2.21
N TYR A 79 6.59 -16.09 1.77
CA TYR A 79 5.44 -15.79 2.61
C TYR A 79 4.20 -15.52 1.77
N GLU A 80 3.22 -16.43 1.84
CA GLU A 80 1.92 -16.23 1.21
C GLU A 80 0.96 -15.63 2.24
N HIS A 81 0.61 -14.36 2.06
CA HIS A 81 -0.21 -13.66 3.05
C HIS A 81 -1.62 -14.24 3.11
N GLN A 82 -2.14 -14.39 4.33
CA GLN A 82 -3.52 -14.81 4.59
C GLN A 82 -4.16 -13.82 5.56
N VAL A 83 -5.40 -13.47 5.28
CA VAL A 83 -6.22 -12.57 6.10
C VAL A 83 -7.47 -13.32 6.52
N VAL A 84 -7.91 -13.07 7.75
CA VAL A 84 -9.25 -13.47 8.19
C VAL A 84 -10.08 -12.24 8.54
N ALA A 85 -11.39 -12.35 8.42
CA ALA A 85 -12.34 -11.39 8.94
C ALA A 85 -12.95 -11.94 10.24
N LEU A 86 -12.98 -11.11 11.29
CA LEU A 86 -13.61 -11.38 12.56
C LEU A 86 -15.09 -11.00 12.48
N LEU A 87 -15.98 -11.97 12.69
CA LEU A 87 -17.42 -11.79 12.73
C LEU A 87 -17.90 -11.39 14.13
N ASP A 88 -19.12 -10.85 14.22
CA ASP A 88 -19.73 -10.39 15.48
C ASP A 88 -19.92 -11.50 16.52
N ASP A 89 -20.04 -12.76 16.08
CA ASP A 89 -20.13 -13.94 16.95
C ASP A 89 -18.75 -14.50 17.39
N GLY A 90 -17.67 -13.81 17.03
CA GLY A 90 -16.29 -14.15 17.38
C GLY A 90 -15.63 -15.15 16.43
N ARG A 91 -16.34 -15.70 15.44
CA ARG A 91 -15.72 -16.56 14.43
C ARG A 91 -14.79 -15.76 13.52
N LYS A 92 -13.73 -16.43 13.04
CA LYS A 92 -12.80 -15.89 12.06
C LYS A 92 -12.95 -16.69 10.77
N VAL A 93 -13.18 -15.98 9.66
CA VAL A 93 -13.41 -16.59 8.35
C VAL A 93 -12.42 -16.06 7.32
N PRO A 94 -12.01 -16.83 6.31
CA PRO A 94 -11.03 -16.38 5.32
C PRO A 94 -11.46 -15.12 4.57
N LEU A 95 -10.48 -14.28 4.25
CA LEU A 95 -10.61 -13.14 3.34
C LEU A 95 -9.43 -13.17 2.34
N PRO A 96 -9.66 -13.06 1.02
CA PRO A 96 -10.91 -12.73 0.33
C PRO A 96 -12.02 -13.78 0.49
N VAL A 97 -13.28 -13.37 0.29
CA VAL A 97 -14.44 -14.27 0.40
C VAL A 97 -14.21 -15.47 -0.52
N ASN A 98 -14.22 -16.66 0.07
CA ASN A 98 -14.04 -17.93 -0.62
C ASN A 98 -15.14 -18.94 -0.21
N LEU A 99 -15.06 -20.18 -0.68
CA LEU A 99 -16.05 -21.21 -0.37
C LEU A 99 -16.22 -21.45 1.14
N ASP A 100 -15.12 -21.45 1.90
CA ASP A 100 -15.17 -21.63 3.36
C ASP A 100 -15.85 -20.44 4.05
N THR A 101 -15.63 -19.22 3.56
CA THR A 101 -16.34 -18.02 4.02
C THR A 101 -17.84 -18.13 3.74
N ILE A 102 -18.23 -18.57 2.54
CA ILE A 102 -19.64 -18.75 2.16
C ILE A 102 -20.31 -19.76 3.08
N ASN A 103 -19.70 -20.93 3.28
CA ASN A 103 -20.21 -21.96 4.20
C ASN A 103 -20.35 -21.43 5.63
N ALA A 104 -19.36 -20.68 6.11
CA ALA A 104 -19.39 -20.15 7.47
C ALA A 104 -20.49 -19.09 7.67
N VAL A 105 -20.64 -18.15 6.73
CA VAL A 105 -21.64 -17.07 6.85
C VAL A 105 -23.06 -17.61 6.71
N PHE A 106 -23.32 -18.40 5.68
CA PHE A 106 -24.67 -18.87 5.36
C PHE A 106 -25.07 -20.19 6.04
N GLY A 107 -24.17 -20.82 6.79
CA GLY A 107 -24.41 -22.12 7.42
C GLY A 107 -24.60 -23.27 6.41
N THR A 108 -24.05 -23.13 5.21
CA THR A 108 -24.15 -24.11 4.13
C THR A 108 -23.03 -25.16 4.23
N ARG A 109 -23.12 -26.20 3.40
CA ARG A 109 -22.14 -27.29 3.28
C ARG A 109 -21.78 -27.53 1.82
N LEU A 110 -21.42 -26.46 1.12
CA LEU A 110 -21.00 -26.51 -0.27
C LEU A 110 -19.63 -27.20 -0.35
N GLU A 111 -19.43 -28.05 -1.35
CA GLU A 111 -18.20 -28.83 -1.50
C GLU A 111 -17.36 -28.36 -2.68
N THR A 112 -18.00 -27.93 -3.77
CA THR A 112 -17.35 -27.56 -5.02
C THR A 112 -17.47 -26.07 -5.35
N ALA A 113 -16.62 -25.59 -6.25
CA ALA A 113 -16.70 -24.22 -6.76
C ALA A 113 -18.01 -23.96 -7.53
N ASP A 114 -18.57 -24.97 -8.21
CA ASP A 114 -19.83 -24.87 -8.93
C ASP A 114 -21.02 -24.72 -7.96
N ASP A 115 -20.99 -25.42 -6.82
CA ASP A 115 -21.97 -25.25 -5.74
C ASP A 115 -21.92 -23.82 -5.18
N ALA A 116 -20.71 -23.31 -4.92
CA ALA A 116 -20.50 -21.95 -4.45
C ALA A 116 -20.97 -20.90 -5.47
N MET A 117 -20.66 -21.07 -6.75
CA MET A 117 -21.15 -20.17 -7.81
C MET A 117 -22.68 -20.17 -7.89
N SER A 118 -23.29 -21.35 -7.86
CA SER A 118 -24.75 -21.51 -7.92
C SER A 118 -25.43 -20.92 -6.69
N TYR A 119 -24.83 -21.08 -5.50
CA TYR A 119 -25.32 -20.47 -4.27
C TYR A 119 -25.22 -18.94 -4.32
N LEU A 120 -24.07 -18.38 -4.69
CA LEU A 120 -23.89 -16.93 -4.84
C LEU A 120 -24.89 -16.34 -5.86
N ALA A 121 -25.12 -17.03 -6.98
CA ALA A 121 -26.13 -16.62 -7.97
C ALA A 121 -27.56 -16.62 -7.39
N SER A 122 -27.87 -17.53 -6.46
CA SER A 122 -29.18 -17.60 -5.81
C SER A 122 -29.45 -16.47 -4.79
N VAL A 123 -28.40 -15.92 -4.18
CA VAL A 123 -28.49 -14.82 -3.21
C VAL A 123 -28.15 -13.45 -3.82
N ALA A 124 -27.61 -13.43 -5.04
CA ALA A 124 -27.32 -12.22 -5.79
C ALA A 124 -28.61 -11.42 -6.06
N LEU A 125 -28.49 -10.10 -5.97
CA LEU A 125 -29.57 -9.18 -6.28
C LEU A 125 -29.29 -8.53 -7.65
N PRO A 126 -30.05 -8.85 -8.71
CA PRO A 126 -29.83 -8.27 -10.03
C PRO A 126 -29.87 -6.73 -9.98
N ARG A 127 -28.85 -6.10 -10.57
CA ARG A 127 -28.71 -4.63 -10.69
C ARG A 127 -28.35 -4.28 -12.13
N SER A 128 -29.15 -3.43 -12.77
CA SER A 128 -28.88 -2.96 -14.11
C SER A 128 -29.45 -1.54 -14.29
N PRO A 129 -28.63 -0.54 -14.67
CA PRO A 129 -27.17 -0.63 -14.86
C PRO A 129 -26.40 -0.81 -13.53
N VAL A 130 -25.19 -1.37 -13.58
CA VAL A 130 -24.26 -1.42 -12.44
C VAL A 130 -23.45 -0.13 -12.42
N ILE A 131 -23.81 0.79 -11.54
CA ILE A 131 -23.18 2.12 -11.44
C ILE A 131 -22.23 2.15 -10.25
N SER A 132 -22.69 1.68 -9.08
CA SER A 132 -21.96 1.80 -7.82
C SER A 132 -21.23 0.51 -7.40
N ALA A 133 -20.34 0.64 -6.42
CA ALA A 133 -19.72 -0.50 -5.75
C ALA A 133 -20.78 -1.38 -5.06
N GLU A 134 -21.83 -0.77 -4.49
CA GLU A 134 -22.98 -1.50 -3.96
C GLU A 134 -23.66 -2.33 -5.03
N ASP A 135 -23.99 -1.74 -6.19
CA ASP A 135 -24.67 -2.46 -7.27
C ASP A 135 -23.86 -3.68 -7.70
N HIS A 136 -22.54 -3.51 -7.83
CA HIS A 136 -21.65 -4.58 -8.23
C HIS A 136 -21.62 -5.71 -7.18
N LEU A 137 -21.40 -5.39 -5.91
CA LEU A 137 -21.29 -6.38 -4.85
C LEU A 137 -22.63 -7.10 -4.60
N TYR A 138 -23.75 -6.37 -4.58
CA TYR A 138 -25.07 -6.98 -4.49
C TYR A 138 -25.37 -7.92 -5.67
N SER A 139 -24.98 -7.55 -6.89
CA SER A 139 -25.18 -8.39 -8.07
C SER A 139 -24.26 -9.61 -8.16
N THR A 140 -23.20 -9.68 -7.33
CA THR A 140 -22.18 -10.74 -7.40
C THR A 140 -22.17 -11.66 -6.18
N ILE A 141 -22.30 -11.11 -4.97
CA ILE A 141 -22.21 -11.84 -3.70
C ILE A 141 -23.44 -11.67 -2.80
N GLY A 142 -24.45 -10.94 -3.27
CA GLY A 142 -25.67 -10.70 -2.53
C GLY A 142 -25.48 -9.73 -1.36
N LYS A 143 -26.60 -9.40 -0.70
CA LYS A 143 -26.66 -8.37 0.33
C LYS A 143 -25.84 -8.73 1.58
N GLU A 144 -25.95 -9.98 2.04
CA GLU A 144 -25.39 -10.41 3.32
C GLU A 144 -23.86 -10.32 3.35
N LEU A 145 -23.16 -10.92 2.38
CA LEU A 145 -21.71 -10.82 2.29
C LEU A 145 -21.23 -9.38 2.04
N THR A 146 -21.99 -8.62 1.25
CA THR A 146 -21.68 -7.21 0.96
C THR A 146 -21.70 -6.36 2.23
N ASP A 147 -22.78 -6.47 3.01
CA ASP A 147 -22.98 -5.67 4.21
C ASP A 147 -22.13 -6.15 5.39
N LEU A 148 -21.65 -7.39 5.35
CA LEU A 148 -20.74 -7.93 6.35
C LEU A 148 -19.29 -7.51 6.08
N PHE A 149 -18.77 -7.76 4.87
CA PHE A 149 -17.32 -7.60 4.62
C PHE A 149 -16.92 -6.28 3.99
N PHE A 150 -17.80 -5.66 3.19
CA PHE A 150 -17.42 -4.52 2.37
C PHE A 150 -17.99 -3.21 2.91
N ARG A 151 -19.27 -3.17 3.31
CA ARG A 151 -19.90 -1.91 3.73
C ARG A 151 -19.25 -1.30 4.98
N PRO A 152 -19.05 -2.03 6.09
CA PRO A 152 -18.49 -1.45 7.32
C PRO A 152 -17.03 -1.06 7.09
N TYR A 153 -16.25 -1.91 6.41
CA TYR A 153 -14.87 -1.63 6.08
C TYR A 153 -14.73 -0.37 5.22
N THR A 154 -15.54 -0.26 4.16
CA THR A 154 -15.57 0.92 3.29
C THR A 154 -15.94 2.17 4.05
N LYS A 155 -16.96 2.12 4.91
CA LYS A 155 -17.37 3.27 5.71
C LYS A 155 -16.27 3.74 6.65
N LYS A 156 -15.56 2.81 7.31
CA LYS A 156 -14.39 3.12 8.16
C LYS A 156 -13.25 3.72 7.34
N MET A 157 -12.87 3.03 6.26
CA MET A 157 -11.69 3.37 5.47
C MET A 157 -11.84 4.67 4.70
N TRP A 158 -13.01 4.91 4.11
CA TRP A 158 -13.25 5.98 3.14
C TRP A 158 -14.28 7.01 3.59
N GLN A 159 -15.03 6.77 4.68
CA GLN A 159 -16.17 7.59 5.13
C GLN A 159 -17.33 7.69 4.12
N LEU A 160 -17.27 6.93 3.02
CA LEU A 160 -18.30 6.83 2.00
C LEU A 160 -19.16 5.58 2.22
N ASP A 161 -20.40 5.62 1.75
CA ASP A 161 -21.20 4.42 1.54
C ASP A 161 -20.82 3.74 0.20
N LEU A 162 -21.05 2.42 0.09
CA LEU A 162 -20.79 1.68 -1.14
C LEU A 162 -21.60 2.21 -2.34
N SER A 163 -22.79 2.77 -2.11
CA SER A 163 -23.61 3.41 -3.15
C SER A 163 -22.98 4.71 -3.71
N GLU A 164 -22.05 5.33 -2.97
CA GLU A 164 -21.37 6.56 -3.36
C GLU A 164 -20.04 6.31 -4.09
N MET A 165 -19.57 5.05 -4.10
CA MET A 165 -18.31 4.64 -4.71
C MET A 165 -18.52 4.07 -6.10
N ASP A 166 -17.57 4.34 -7.02
CA ASP A 166 -17.56 3.74 -8.35
C ASP A 166 -17.35 2.23 -8.29
N ALA A 167 -18.06 1.47 -9.13
CA ALA A 167 -17.96 0.03 -9.21
C ALA A 167 -16.52 -0.48 -9.48
N ALA A 168 -15.69 0.28 -10.21
CA ALA A 168 -14.30 -0.07 -10.50
C ALA A 168 -13.45 -0.26 -9.23
N VAL A 169 -13.81 0.39 -8.12
CA VAL A 169 -13.05 0.29 -6.85
C VAL A 169 -13.13 -1.12 -6.26
N VAL A 170 -14.26 -1.80 -6.45
CA VAL A 170 -14.54 -3.13 -5.90
C VAL A 170 -14.41 -4.24 -6.94
N ARG A 171 -14.49 -3.95 -8.25
CA ARG A 171 -14.25 -4.94 -9.33
C ARG A 171 -12.87 -5.59 -9.27
N ARG A 172 -11.89 -4.94 -8.63
CA ARG A 172 -10.55 -5.50 -8.39
C ARG A 172 -10.50 -6.50 -7.22
N LEU A 173 -11.53 -6.52 -6.36
CA LEU A 173 -11.56 -7.40 -5.19
C LEU A 173 -11.91 -8.81 -5.66
N GLN A 174 -11.06 -9.76 -5.29
CA GLN A 174 -11.20 -11.15 -5.73
C GLN A 174 -12.24 -11.86 -4.87
N ILE A 175 -13.47 -12.00 -5.36
CA ILE A 175 -14.43 -12.96 -4.80
C ILE A 175 -14.08 -14.33 -5.40
N ARG A 176 -13.99 -15.35 -4.54
CA ARG A 176 -13.58 -16.69 -4.93
C ARG A 176 -14.65 -17.71 -4.58
N THR A 177 -14.63 -18.80 -5.33
CA THR A 177 -15.50 -19.96 -5.12
C THR A 177 -14.70 -21.22 -4.86
N ASP A 178 -13.36 -21.14 -4.85
CA ASP A 178 -12.49 -22.20 -4.34
C ASP A 178 -12.20 -22.02 -2.84
N ARG A 179 -11.31 -22.85 -2.27
CA ARG A 179 -10.90 -22.81 -0.86
C ARG A 179 -9.53 -22.16 -0.65
N ASP A 180 -9.02 -21.41 -1.62
CA ASP A 180 -7.69 -20.81 -1.52
C ASP A 180 -7.71 -19.60 -0.57
N PRO A 181 -6.97 -19.63 0.55
CA PRO A 181 -6.99 -18.56 1.55
C PRO A 181 -6.01 -17.42 1.26
N ARG A 182 -5.16 -17.52 0.22
CA ARG A 182 -4.06 -16.56 -0.02
C ARG A 182 -4.59 -15.21 -0.47
N TYR A 183 -4.16 -14.12 0.15
CA TYR A 183 -4.64 -12.77 -0.20
C TYR A 183 -4.21 -12.34 -1.61
N PHE A 184 -2.95 -12.61 -1.98
CA PHE A 184 -2.37 -12.26 -3.29
C PHE A 184 -2.21 -13.46 -4.23
N ARG A 185 -3.25 -14.30 -4.35
CA ARG A 185 -3.19 -15.55 -5.13
C ARG A 185 -2.68 -15.38 -6.57
N SER A 186 -2.98 -14.25 -7.22
CA SER A 186 -2.62 -13.98 -8.61
C SER A 186 -1.15 -13.64 -8.83
N ASP A 187 -0.40 -13.36 -7.75
CA ASP A 187 1.01 -13.02 -7.85
C ASP A 187 1.89 -14.26 -7.74
N THR A 188 2.80 -14.43 -8.72
CA THR A 188 3.71 -15.58 -8.79
C THR A 188 4.84 -15.51 -7.77
N PHE A 189 5.13 -14.32 -7.23
CA PHE A 189 6.15 -14.11 -6.21
C PHE A 189 5.55 -13.41 -4.99
N GLN A 190 5.69 -14.01 -3.81
CA GLN A 190 5.28 -13.46 -2.53
C GLN A 190 6.34 -13.79 -1.46
N ALA A 191 6.99 -12.76 -0.92
CA ALA A 191 8.06 -12.93 0.06
C ALA A 191 8.31 -11.64 0.83
N LEU A 192 8.96 -11.74 1.99
CA LEU A 192 9.44 -10.59 2.75
C LEU A 192 10.97 -10.46 2.67
N PRO A 193 11.54 -9.24 2.73
CA PRO A 193 12.99 -9.05 2.83
C PRO A 193 13.54 -9.73 4.09
N THR A 194 14.60 -10.53 3.94
CA THR A 194 15.17 -11.31 5.05
C THR A 194 15.55 -10.43 6.25
N ASP A 195 16.20 -9.30 5.98
CA ASP A 195 16.67 -8.37 7.00
C ASP A 195 15.74 -7.16 7.20
N GLY A 196 14.55 -7.18 6.60
CA GLY A 196 13.61 -6.05 6.62
C GLY A 196 13.85 -5.07 5.48
N TYR A 197 12.87 -4.19 5.27
CA TYR A 197 12.88 -3.19 4.21
C TYR A 197 13.96 -2.13 4.45
N THR A 198 14.15 -1.65 5.68
CA THR A 198 15.15 -0.61 5.96
C THR A 198 16.55 -1.07 5.53
N ARG A 199 16.93 -2.32 5.82
CA ARG A 199 18.21 -2.89 5.35
C ARG A 199 18.31 -3.02 3.84
N ALA A 200 17.21 -3.31 3.15
CA ALA A 200 17.17 -3.29 1.68
C ALA A 200 17.39 -1.87 1.14
N PHE A 201 16.75 -0.86 1.74
CA PHE A 201 16.90 0.54 1.34
C PHE A 201 18.30 1.10 1.60
N GLU A 202 18.94 0.72 2.72
CA GLU A 202 20.33 1.07 2.98
C GLU A 202 21.24 0.58 1.84
N ARG A 203 21.08 -0.68 1.41
CA ARG A 203 21.83 -1.23 0.27
C ARG A 203 21.46 -0.59 -1.06
N ILE A 204 20.19 -0.22 -1.27
CA ILE A 204 19.77 0.51 -2.48
C ILE A 204 20.45 1.88 -2.53
N LEU A 205 20.64 2.56 -1.40
CA LEU A 205 21.25 3.89 -1.34
C LEU A 205 22.77 3.88 -1.13
N ASP A 206 23.36 2.71 -0.82
CA ASP A 206 24.80 2.53 -0.64
C ASP A 206 25.55 2.56 -1.98
N HIS A 207 25.95 3.75 -2.41
CA HIS A 207 26.71 3.98 -3.63
C HIS A 207 27.53 5.26 -3.52
N ASP A 208 28.77 5.26 -4.03
CA ASP A 208 29.72 6.39 -3.92
C ASP A 208 29.23 7.72 -4.53
N ARG A 209 28.16 7.67 -5.32
CA ARG A 209 27.54 8.84 -5.98
C ARG A 209 26.18 9.22 -5.40
N ILE A 210 25.77 8.60 -4.29
CA ILE A 210 24.52 8.90 -3.61
C ILE A 210 24.86 9.51 -2.24
N SER A 211 24.41 10.74 -2.00
CA SER A 211 24.41 11.34 -0.67
C SER A 211 22.98 11.37 -0.14
N VAL A 212 22.77 11.00 1.12
CA VAL A 212 21.44 11.02 1.75
C VAL A 212 21.40 12.04 2.89
N ARG A 213 20.41 12.92 2.89
CA ARG A 213 20.14 13.88 3.97
C ARG A 213 18.70 13.70 4.49
N LEU A 214 18.58 13.35 5.76
CA LEU A 214 17.30 13.14 6.43
C LEU A 214 16.91 14.40 7.21
N THR A 215 15.68 14.46 7.72
CA THR A 215 15.13 15.63 8.44
C THR A 215 15.30 16.92 7.63
N THR A 216 15.19 16.82 6.31
CA THR A 216 15.44 17.90 5.36
C THR A 216 14.21 18.05 4.46
N SER A 217 13.43 19.11 4.69
CA SER A 217 12.31 19.47 3.81
C SER A 217 12.83 20.08 2.51
N PHE A 218 12.11 19.86 1.41
CA PHE A 218 12.39 20.48 0.12
C PHE A 218 11.83 21.91 0.07
N SER A 219 12.62 22.83 -0.45
CA SER A 219 12.22 24.16 -0.94
C SER A 219 12.57 24.27 -2.43
N GLN A 220 11.83 25.09 -3.18
CA GLN A 220 12.17 25.34 -4.59
C GLN A 220 13.57 25.94 -4.76
N ASP A 221 14.06 26.70 -3.77
CA ASP A 221 15.42 27.24 -3.75
C ASP A 221 16.50 26.15 -3.71
N ASP A 222 16.18 24.95 -3.21
CA ASP A 222 17.11 23.81 -3.17
C ASP A 222 17.45 23.30 -4.58
N MET A 223 16.68 23.69 -5.60
CA MET A 223 16.99 23.39 -6.99
C MET A 223 18.26 24.08 -7.48
N ALA A 224 18.71 25.15 -6.82
CA ALA A 224 19.89 25.89 -7.22
C ALA A 224 21.13 24.98 -7.27
N GLY A 225 21.68 24.79 -8.47
CA GLY A 225 22.88 23.99 -8.70
C GLY A 225 22.63 22.50 -8.99
N TYR A 226 21.38 22.10 -9.21
CA TYR A 226 21.03 20.79 -9.78
C TYR A 226 20.55 20.94 -11.22
N ASP A 227 20.86 19.93 -12.05
CA ASP A 227 20.44 19.90 -13.44
C ASP A 227 18.99 19.43 -13.62
N ALA A 228 18.51 18.58 -12.69
CA ALA A 228 17.13 18.11 -12.62
C ALA A 228 16.79 17.56 -11.23
N CYS A 229 15.49 17.46 -10.94
CA CYS A 229 14.94 16.94 -9.70
C CYS A 229 13.83 15.91 -9.94
N PHE A 230 13.93 14.79 -9.22
CA PHE A 230 12.89 13.76 -9.18
C PHE A 230 12.17 13.85 -7.84
N ASN A 231 10.96 14.38 -7.88
CA ASN A 231 10.24 14.82 -6.70
C ASN A 231 9.05 13.92 -6.36
N SER A 232 9.09 13.27 -5.20
CA SER A 232 8.00 12.43 -4.71
C SER A 232 7.04 13.11 -3.74
N MET A 233 7.21 14.42 -3.50
CA MET A 233 6.28 15.20 -2.70
C MET A 233 4.90 15.30 -3.38
N PRO A 234 3.82 15.54 -2.62
CA PRO A 234 2.50 15.82 -3.18
C PRO A 234 2.55 17.01 -4.15
N ILE A 235 2.09 16.81 -5.38
CA ILE A 235 2.19 17.82 -6.45
C ILE A 235 1.40 19.11 -6.15
N ASP A 236 0.27 18.97 -5.46
CA ASP A 236 -0.54 20.09 -5.00
C ASP A 236 0.21 20.93 -3.96
N GLU A 237 0.90 20.30 -3.02
CA GLU A 237 1.73 20.96 -2.01
C GLU A 237 2.93 21.69 -2.64
N PHE A 238 3.56 21.10 -3.66
CA PHE A 238 4.67 21.76 -4.38
C PHE A 238 4.25 23.09 -5.02
N TYR A 239 3.03 23.13 -5.57
CA TYR A 239 2.44 24.33 -6.19
C TYR A 239 1.58 25.15 -5.21
N GLU A 240 1.82 25.00 -3.89
CA GLU A 240 1.16 25.78 -2.84
C GLU A 240 -0.39 25.76 -2.93
N PHE A 241 -0.95 24.65 -3.42
CA PHE A 241 -2.38 24.41 -3.56
C PHE A 241 -3.12 25.40 -4.48
N ASP A 242 -2.43 26.06 -5.40
CA ASP A 242 -2.98 27.17 -6.20
C ASP A 242 -4.15 26.80 -7.14
N LEU A 243 -4.23 25.54 -7.60
CA LEU A 243 -5.37 25.00 -8.36
C LEU A 243 -6.41 24.30 -7.46
N GLY A 244 -6.11 24.11 -6.18
CA GLY A 244 -6.90 23.37 -5.20
C GLY A 244 -6.13 22.18 -4.60
N GLU A 245 -6.71 21.59 -3.55
CA GLU A 245 -6.07 20.50 -2.81
C GLU A 245 -6.46 19.12 -3.34
N LEU A 246 -5.48 18.20 -3.37
CA LEU A 246 -5.70 16.80 -3.68
C LEU A 246 -5.86 16.01 -2.37
N PRO A 247 -7.04 15.46 -2.05
CA PRO A 247 -7.29 14.87 -0.74
C PRO A 247 -6.77 13.44 -0.61
N TYR A 248 -6.37 13.09 0.62
CA TYR A 248 -5.87 11.76 0.96
C TYR A 248 -6.56 11.19 2.20
N ARG A 249 -6.71 9.87 2.26
CA ARG A 249 -6.93 9.15 3.51
C ARG A 249 -5.60 8.84 4.18
N SER A 250 -5.66 8.79 5.51
CA SER A 250 -4.56 8.43 6.38
C SER A 250 -4.97 7.33 7.36
N ILE A 251 -4.02 6.85 8.14
CA ILE A 251 -4.19 5.79 9.14
C ILE A 251 -3.34 6.15 10.36
N ARG A 252 -3.96 6.13 11.54
CA ARG A 252 -3.24 6.10 12.81
C ARG A 252 -2.98 4.65 13.22
N PHE A 253 -1.77 4.40 13.68
CA PHE A 253 -1.30 3.06 14.04
C PHE A 253 -1.16 2.97 15.56
N HIS A 254 -1.94 2.05 16.17
CA HIS A 254 -1.97 1.85 17.61
C HIS A 254 -1.21 0.58 17.98
N VAL A 255 0.04 0.74 18.42
CA VAL A 255 0.93 -0.36 18.79
C VAL A 255 0.69 -0.76 20.26
N SER A 256 0.58 -2.06 20.52
CA SER A 256 0.37 -2.63 21.87
C SER A 256 1.22 -3.88 22.11
N HIS A 257 1.59 -4.11 23.37
CA HIS A 257 2.37 -5.26 23.83
C HIS A 257 1.46 -6.39 24.31
N HIS A 258 1.82 -7.63 23.98
CA HIS A 258 1.10 -8.84 24.37
C HIS A 258 2.08 -9.95 24.77
N LEU A 259 1.66 -10.85 25.66
CA LEU A 259 2.45 -12.04 25.96
C LEU A 259 2.46 -12.99 24.75
N ALA A 260 3.65 -13.45 24.38
CA ALA A 260 3.83 -14.37 23.26
C ALA A 260 3.02 -15.67 23.43
N ALA A 261 2.85 -16.14 24.66
CA ALA A 261 2.13 -17.38 24.98
C ALA A 261 0.62 -17.32 24.70
N THR A 262 0.04 -16.13 24.64
CA THR A 262 -1.41 -15.91 24.40
C THR A 262 -1.67 -15.10 23.13
N ALA A 263 -0.63 -14.87 22.33
CA ALA A 263 -0.73 -14.06 21.14
C ALA A 263 -1.42 -14.82 20.00
N GLU A 264 -2.05 -14.07 19.11
CA GLU A 264 -2.69 -14.61 17.91
C GLU A 264 -1.65 -15.18 16.93
N GLY A 265 -1.91 -16.35 16.36
CA GLY A 265 -1.05 -16.97 15.35
C GLY A 265 -1.27 -16.44 13.93
N LEU A 266 -2.38 -15.76 13.68
CA LEU A 266 -2.73 -15.13 12.41
C LEU A 266 -2.07 -13.75 12.26
N ALA A 267 -1.47 -13.49 11.09
CA ALA A 267 -0.77 -12.24 10.83
C ALA A 267 -1.71 -11.02 10.75
N THR A 268 -2.88 -11.15 10.12
CA THR A 268 -3.83 -10.05 9.94
C THR A 268 -5.26 -10.50 10.19
N ILE A 269 -5.98 -9.70 11.00
CA ILE A 269 -7.41 -9.87 11.25
C ILE A 269 -8.13 -8.57 10.89
N ASN A 270 -9.08 -8.64 9.97
CA ASN A 270 -9.98 -7.53 9.63
C ASN A 270 -11.21 -7.52 10.54
N TYR A 271 -11.66 -6.34 10.93
CA TYR A 271 -12.87 -6.14 11.72
C TYR A 271 -14.07 -5.87 10.82
N THR A 272 -15.15 -6.65 10.95
CA THR A 272 -16.41 -6.41 10.22
C THR A 272 -17.38 -5.51 10.96
N ASP A 273 -17.09 -5.13 12.21
CA ASP A 273 -17.94 -4.27 13.02
C ASP A 273 -17.94 -2.79 12.55
N ALA A 274 -18.84 -2.01 13.16
CA ALA A 274 -19.01 -0.58 12.92
C ALA A 274 -18.12 0.34 13.79
N GLY A 275 -17.16 -0.21 14.54
CA GLY A 275 -16.19 0.52 15.33
C GLY A 275 -15.19 1.32 14.48
N PRO A 276 -14.24 2.03 15.08
CA PRO A 276 -13.32 2.91 14.33
C PRO A 276 -12.19 2.16 13.62
N TYR A 277 -11.93 0.90 14.00
CA TYR A 277 -10.75 0.15 13.56
C TYR A 277 -11.04 -0.72 12.34
N THR A 278 -10.11 -0.77 11.39
CA THR A 278 -10.25 -1.61 10.19
C THR A 278 -9.69 -3.01 10.36
N ARG A 279 -8.51 -3.12 10.96
CA ARG A 279 -7.79 -4.38 11.12
C ARG A 279 -6.71 -4.30 12.18
N GLU A 280 -6.22 -5.47 12.56
CA GLU A 280 -5.01 -5.63 13.36
C GLU A 280 -3.96 -6.48 12.65
N THR A 281 -2.70 -6.22 12.98
CA THR A 281 -1.53 -6.97 12.51
C THR A 281 -0.73 -7.49 13.69
N TRP A 282 -0.46 -8.79 13.70
CA TRP A 282 0.40 -9.46 14.66
C TRP A 282 1.76 -9.72 14.04
N TRP A 283 2.71 -8.85 14.34
CA TRP A 283 4.01 -8.79 13.66
C TRP A 283 4.82 -10.08 13.77
N HIS A 284 4.72 -10.76 14.91
CA HIS A 284 5.48 -11.97 15.18
C HIS A 284 5.06 -13.18 14.32
N ALA A 285 3.88 -13.12 13.69
CA ALA A 285 3.37 -14.14 12.78
C ALA A 285 3.89 -13.95 11.33
N LEU A 286 4.58 -12.84 11.06
CA LEU A 286 5.28 -12.61 9.80
C LEU A 286 6.71 -13.19 9.87
N PRO A 287 7.18 -13.89 8.82
CA PRO A 287 8.49 -14.50 8.82
C PRO A 287 9.60 -13.44 8.88
N GLY A 288 10.63 -13.69 9.70
CA GLY A 288 11.74 -12.75 9.91
C GLY A 288 11.43 -11.59 10.85
N HIS A 289 10.21 -11.48 11.38
CA HIS A 289 9.87 -10.41 12.31
C HIS A 289 10.21 -10.70 13.77
N ARG A 290 10.32 -11.97 14.18
CA ARG A 290 10.93 -12.34 15.47
C ARG A 290 12.45 -12.35 15.29
N VAL A 291 13.10 -11.22 15.60
CA VAL A 291 14.56 -11.07 15.47
C VAL A 291 15.28 -11.62 16.69
N HIS A 292 14.66 -11.51 17.86
CA HIS A 292 15.13 -12.11 19.11
C HIS A 292 13.98 -12.87 19.79
N GLU A 293 14.32 -13.93 20.53
CA GLU A 293 13.36 -14.66 21.36
C GLU A 293 12.92 -13.79 22.53
N THR A 294 11.62 -13.52 22.63
CA THR A 294 11.06 -12.65 23.66
C THR A 294 9.70 -13.15 24.15
N SER A 295 9.42 -12.87 25.43
CA SER A 295 8.13 -13.17 26.05
C SER A 295 7.01 -12.25 25.60
N ASN A 296 7.34 -11.15 24.90
CA ASN A 296 6.41 -10.11 24.47
C ASN A 296 6.42 -9.97 22.95
N VAL A 297 5.25 -9.87 22.36
CA VAL A 297 5.06 -9.57 20.94
C VAL A 297 4.28 -8.28 20.77
N LEU A 298 4.28 -7.76 19.54
CA LEU A 298 3.60 -6.54 19.19
C LEU A 298 2.40 -6.79 18.31
N ARG A 299 1.38 -5.97 18.54
CA ARG A 299 0.18 -5.88 17.72
C ARG A 299 -0.08 -4.43 17.35
N THR A 300 -0.36 -4.18 16.07
CA THR A 300 -0.79 -2.86 15.60
C THR A 300 -2.24 -2.90 15.15
N ILE A 301 -3.06 -1.98 15.65
CA ILE A 301 -4.43 -1.74 15.17
C ILE A 301 -4.43 -0.50 14.28
N GLU A 302 -5.15 -0.56 13.15
CA GLU A 302 -5.27 0.54 12.19
C GLU A 302 -6.59 1.31 12.38
N GLU A 303 -6.50 2.64 12.51
CA GLU A 303 -7.62 3.57 12.56
C GLU A 303 -7.56 4.55 11.38
N PRO A 304 -8.41 4.40 10.35
CA PRO A 304 -8.45 5.33 9.23
C PRO A 304 -8.92 6.72 9.65
N CYS A 305 -8.27 7.76 9.12
CA CYS A 305 -8.57 9.16 9.44
C CYS A 305 -8.33 10.07 8.23
N CYS A 306 -8.67 11.35 8.36
CA CYS A 306 -8.23 12.36 7.41
C CYS A 306 -6.72 12.62 7.60
N TYR A 307 -5.96 12.80 6.51
CA TYR A 307 -4.53 13.11 6.61
C TYR A 307 -4.22 14.37 7.43
N ARG A 308 -5.14 15.34 7.45
CA ARG A 308 -5.04 16.55 8.29
C ARG A 308 -5.02 16.26 9.78
N GLU A 309 -5.66 15.16 10.19
CA GLU A 309 -5.74 14.74 11.58
C GLU A 309 -4.54 13.89 12.00
N ASN A 310 -3.65 13.56 11.06
CA ASN A 310 -2.50 12.67 11.27
C ASN A 310 -1.21 13.30 10.75
N SER A 311 -0.93 14.54 11.16
CA SER A 311 0.32 15.25 10.84
C SER A 311 0.61 15.35 9.33
N LEU A 312 -0.46 15.48 8.53
CA LEU A 312 -0.42 15.53 7.07
C LEU A 312 0.15 14.25 6.40
N GLU A 313 0.10 13.11 7.10
CA GLU A 313 0.54 11.83 6.54
C GLU A 313 -0.43 11.31 5.49
N ARG A 314 0.01 11.29 4.22
CA ARG A 314 -0.81 10.92 3.06
C ARG A 314 -0.52 9.47 2.67
N TYR A 315 -1.52 8.58 2.82
CA TYR A 315 -1.36 7.17 2.45
C TYR A 315 -2.15 6.77 1.21
N TYR A 316 -3.40 7.20 1.08
CA TYR A 316 -4.27 6.76 -0.01
C TYR A 316 -4.90 7.97 -0.72
N PRO A 317 -4.61 8.20 -2.01
CA PRO A 317 -5.31 9.24 -2.76
C PRO A 317 -6.80 8.89 -2.86
N ILE A 318 -7.67 9.89 -2.68
CA ILE A 318 -9.11 9.70 -2.77
C ILE A 318 -9.53 9.78 -4.24
N LYS A 319 -10.29 8.78 -4.68
CA LYS A 319 -10.98 8.79 -5.97
C LYS A 319 -12.44 9.08 -5.72
N ASP A 320 -12.92 10.21 -6.22
CA ASP A 320 -14.33 10.56 -6.22
C ASP A 320 -15.03 9.94 -7.45
N ARG A 321 -16.35 9.78 -7.35
CA ARG A 321 -17.17 9.21 -8.43
C ARG A 321 -17.14 10.07 -9.68
N ASP A 322 -17.10 11.40 -9.52
CA ASP A 322 -17.23 12.35 -10.62
C ASP A 322 -15.86 12.73 -11.23
N LEU A 323 -14.77 12.05 -10.81
CA LEU A 323 -13.39 12.22 -11.27
C LEU A 323 -12.84 13.65 -11.12
N MET A 324 -13.43 14.47 -10.25
CA MET A 324 -13.02 15.85 -10.00
C MET A 324 -11.55 15.91 -9.54
N TYR A 325 -11.13 15.03 -8.64
CA TYR A 325 -9.75 15.03 -8.15
C TYR A 325 -8.76 14.52 -9.20
N GLN A 326 -9.20 13.59 -10.05
CA GLN A 326 -8.40 13.13 -11.19
C GLN A 326 -8.18 14.28 -12.19
N SER A 327 -9.23 15.02 -12.55
CA SER A 327 -9.11 16.19 -13.41
C SER A 327 -8.28 17.32 -12.79
N LEU A 328 -8.36 17.52 -11.46
CA LEU A 328 -7.50 18.46 -10.75
C LEU A 328 -6.02 18.05 -10.85
N TYR A 329 -5.71 16.78 -10.59
CA TYR A 329 -4.36 16.24 -10.75
C TYR A 329 -3.86 16.42 -12.19
N GLU A 330 -4.68 16.17 -13.21
CA GLU A 330 -4.29 16.34 -14.61
C GLU A 330 -3.89 17.78 -14.95
N ARG A 331 -4.53 18.78 -14.34
CA ARG A 331 -4.13 20.19 -14.49
C ARG A 331 -2.77 20.47 -13.87
N TYR A 332 -2.50 19.91 -12.69
CA TYR A 332 -1.18 19.99 -12.06
C TYR A 332 -0.10 19.26 -12.89
N ALA A 333 -0.40 18.05 -13.38
CA ALA A 333 0.50 17.28 -14.21
C ALA A 333 0.81 17.98 -15.56
N ALA A 334 -0.17 18.63 -16.17
CA ALA A 334 0.02 19.42 -17.39
C ALA A 334 0.94 20.63 -17.15
N ARG A 335 0.85 21.27 -15.98
CA ARG A 335 1.79 22.33 -15.57
C ARG A 335 3.19 21.79 -15.32
N ALA A 336 3.32 20.68 -14.61
CA ALA A 336 4.62 20.06 -14.36
C ALA A 336 5.31 19.62 -15.66
N ALA A 337 4.53 19.20 -16.67
CA ALA A 337 5.06 18.79 -17.97
C ALA A 337 5.71 19.92 -18.78
N THR A 338 5.58 21.19 -18.39
CA THR A 338 6.29 22.32 -19.02
C THR A 338 7.63 22.63 -18.38
N ASP A 339 7.99 21.96 -17.29
CA ASP A 339 9.26 22.13 -16.60
C ASP A 339 10.23 21.02 -17.00
N ASP A 340 11.34 21.39 -17.65
CA ASP A 340 12.36 20.44 -18.13
C ASP A 340 13.29 19.94 -16.99
N GLN A 341 13.23 20.55 -15.81
CA GLN A 341 14.07 20.24 -14.66
C GLN A 341 13.30 19.54 -13.52
N MET A 342 11.97 19.53 -13.52
CA MET A 342 11.16 18.97 -12.43
C MET A 342 10.32 17.77 -12.88
N PHE A 343 10.56 16.62 -12.24
CA PHE A 343 9.88 15.36 -12.56
C PHE A 343 9.16 14.79 -11.34
N PHE A 344 7.83 14.78 -11.36
CA PHE A 344 7.05 14.18 -10.26
C PHE A 344 7.00 12.66 -10.36
N ILE A 345 7.28 11.99 -9.25
CA ILE A 345 7.42 10.54 -9.17
C ILE A 345 6.68 9.94 -7.97
N GLY A 346 6.36 8.65 -8.05
CA GLY A 346 5.78 7.89 -6.95
C GLY A 346 4.37 8.32 -6.54
N ARG A 347 3.84 7.65 -5.52
CA ARG A 347 2.43 7.75 -5.09
C ARG A 347 1.92 9.19 -4.92
N CYS A 348 2.66 10.03 -4.20
CA CYS A 348 2.21 11.37 -3.86
C CYS A 348 2.45 12.36 -5.01
N GLY A 349 3.61 12.27 -5.68
CA GLY A 349 3.92 13.10 -6.84
C GLY A 349 2.98 12.85 -8.03
N THR A 350 2.51 11.61 -8.21
CA THR A 350 1.61 11.25 -9.32
C THR A 350 0.16 11.02 -8.91
N TYR A 351 -0.22 11.29 -7.66
CA TYR A 351 -1.57 11.08 -7.12
C TYR A 351 -2.16 9.69 -7.42
N GLN A 352 -1.35 8.64 -7.29
CA GLN A 352 -1.73 7.28 -7.68
C GLN A 352 -1.65 6.29 -6.52
N TYR A 353 -2.68 5.45 -6.36
CA TYR A 353 -2.59 4.33 -5.43
C TYR A 353 -1.76 3.20 -6.06
N LEU A 354 -0.52 3.06 -5.57
CA LEU A 354 0.48 2.13 -6.11
C LEU A 354 0.98 1.17 -5.03
N ASP A 355 1.03 -0.12 -5.37
CA ASP A 355 1.76 -1.14 -4.61
C ASP A 355 3.26 -0.99 -4.83
N MET A 356 4.08 -1.58 -3.94
CA MET A 356 5.54 -1.46 -3.98
C MET A 356 6.13 -1.85 -5.34
N HIS A 357 5.70 -2.98 -5.91
CA HIS A 357 6.21 -3.46 -7.19
C HIS A 357 5.82 -2.53 -8.37
N GLN A 358 4.66 -1.87 -8.28
CA GLN A 358 4.21 -0.91 -9.28
C GLN A 358 5.06 0.35 -9.24
N VAL A 359 5.34 0.87 -8.04
CA VAL A 359 6.24 2.03 -7.85
C VAL A 359 7.63 1.73 -8.38
N ILE A 360 8.18 0.54 -8.07
CA ILE A 360 9.52 0.14 -8.56
C ILE A 360 9.51 0.07 -10.09
N ASN A 361 8.55 -0.64 -10.69
CA ASN A 361 8.48 -0.77 -12.15
C ASN A 361 8.30 0.58 -12.85
N GLN A 362 7.39 1.43 -12.34
CA GLN A 362 7.17 2.78 -12.88
C GLN A 362 8.46 3.61 -12.82
N SER A 363 9.18 3.53 -11.69
CA SER A 363 10.44 4.26 -11.49
C SER A 363 11.53 3.77 -12.44
N LEU A 364 11.71 2.45 -12.57
CA LEU A 364 12.65 1.86 -13.53
C LEU A 364 12.36 2.28 -14.96
N VAL A 365 11.09 2.25 -15.38
CA VAL A 365 10.71 2.68 -16.74
C VAL A 365 10.94 4.17 -16.94
N HIS A 366 10.59 4.99 -15.95
CA HIS A 366 10.71 6.44 -16.02
C HIS A 366 12.19 6.87 -16.09
N VAL A 367 13.02 6.41 -15.15
CA VAL A 367 14.43 6.80 -15.07
C VAL A 367 15.22 6.30 -16.28
N SER A 368 14.95 5.09 -16.79
CA SER A 368 15.59 4.61 -18.02
C SER A 368 15.29 5.49 -19.23
N LYS A 369 14.06 6.01 -19.35
CA LYS A 369 13.69 6.94 -20.43
C LYS A 369 14.39 8.29 -20.28
N TRP A 370 14.55 8.79 -19.06
CA TRP A 370 15.25 10.04 -18.80
C TRP A 370 16.75 9.92 -19.12
N ILE A 371 17.40 8.84 -18.66
CA ILE A 371 18.81 8.55 -18.93
C ILE A 371 19.07 8.42 -20.44
N ALA A 372 18.17 7.80 -21.20
CA ALA A 372 18.33 7.63 -22.65
C ALA A 372 18.19 8.94 -23.46
N ARG A 373 17.62 9.99 -22.85
CA ARG A 373 17.43 11.31 -23.48
C ARG A 373 18.49 12.33 -23.07
N SER A 374 19.13 12.09 -21.93
CA SER A 374 20.17 12.92 -21.32
C SER A 374 21.55 12.54 -21.85
#